data_AF-A0A9E3S4J0-F1
#
_entry.id   AF-A0A9E3S4J0-F1
#
_cell.length_a   1.000
_cell.length_b   1.000
_cell.length_c   1.000
_cell.angle_alpha   90.00
_cell.angle_beta   90.00
_cell.angle_gamma   90.00
#
_symmetry.space_group_name_H-M   'P 1'
#
loop_
_entity.id
_entity.type
_entity.pdbx_description
1 polymer ?
#
loop_
_entity_poly.entity_id
_entity_poly.type
_entity_poly.pdbx_seq_one_letter_code
_entity_poly.pdbx_strand_id
1 'polypeptide(L)'
;MHKVLVLTTLLVCLFAAGCSSTKKINKGHEGGESYVDVPVPANYEDYDTPPFKRQDSEGGRRIYGRYAYKSTDGIDSAREVTAWFTKNLPAEGWEFQTEDVDENKGTATVRFKKGDEQLKIELSPDERVSGSERFSVLVIEMNPQYD
;
A
#
# COMPACT_ATOMS: atom_id res chain seq x y z
N MET A 1 -54.88 -18.85 -51.92
CA MET A 1 -54.22 -19.89 -52.73
C MET A 1 -52.84 -20.13 -52.15
N HIS A 2 -52.56 -21.38 -51.78
CA HIS A 2 -51.31 -21.83 -51.17
C HIS A 2 -50.23 -21.99 -52.24
N LYS A 3 -49.01 -21.51 -51.97
CA LYS A 3 -47.77 -22.13 -52.45
C LYS A 3 -46.68 -22.05 -51.38
N VAL A 4 -46.20 -23.23 -51.02
CA VAL A 4 -45.08 -23.56 -50.14
C VAL A 4 -43.83 -23.73 -51.02
N LEU A 5 -42.66 -23.26 -50.58
CA LEU A 5 -41.32 -23.87 -50.75
C LEU A 5 -40.29 -22.96 -50.05
N VAL A 6 -39.85 -23.25 -48.82
CA VAL A 6 -38.67 -24.07 -48.47
C VAL A 6 -37.43 -23.73 -49.32
N LEU A 7 -36.50 -22.95 -48.75
CA LEU A 7 -35.08 -23.25 -48.95
C LEU A 7 -34.25 -22.80 -47.74
N THR A 8 -33.68 -23.81 -47.12
CA THR A 8 -32.73 -23.85 -46.03
C THR A 8 -31.46 -23.07 -46.37
N THR A 9 -30.98 -22.23 -45.45
CA THR A 9 -29.54 -21.95 -45.37
C THR A 9 -29.14 -21.78 -43.91
N LEU A 10 -28.55 -22.85 -43.40
CA LEU A 10 -27.88 -22.97 -42.13
C LEU A 10 -26.63 -22.07 -42.17
N LEU A 11 -26.61 -20.95 -41.45
CA LEU A 11 -25.38 -20.19 -41.22
C LEU A 11 -25.01 -20.31 -39.74
N VAL A 12 -24.14 -21.27 -39.47
CA VAL A 12 -23.47 -21.46 -38.20
C VAL A 12 -22.43 -20.34 -38.05
N CYS A 13 -22.81 -19.22 -37.43
CA CYS A 13 -21.84 -18.25 -36.93
C CYS A 13 -21.29 -18.78 -35.59
N LEU A 14 -20.23 -19.59 -35.69
CA LEU A 14 -19.27 -19.78 -34.60
C LEU A 14 -18.66 -18.41 -34.28
N PHE A 15 -19.30 -17.66 -33.38
CA PHE A 15 -18.57 -16.62 -32.66
C PHE A 15 -17.59 -17.37 -31.76
N ALA A 16 -16.37 -17.48 -32.27
CA ALA A 16 -15.19 -17.63 -31.43
C ALA A 16 -15.33 -16.60 -30.32
N ALA A 17 -15.69 -17.07 -29.12
CA ALA A 17 -15.41 -16.36 -27.89
C ALA A 17 -13.88 -16.31 -27.79
N GLY A 18 -13.28 -15.41 -28.56
CA GLY A 18 -11.94 -14.93 -28.35
C GLY A 18 -11.98 -14.32 -26.97
N CYS A 19 -11.62 -15.14 -25.99
CA CYS A 19 -11.19 -14.70 -24.69
C CYS A 19 -10.04 -13.74 -24.98
N SER A 20 -10.38 -12.46 -25.16
CA SER A 20 -9.42 -11.38 -25.16
C SER A 20 -8.85 -11.45 -23.77
N SER A 21 -7.71 -12.14 -23.68
CA SER A 21 -6.80 -12.00 -22.57
C SER A 21 -6.50 -10.51 -22.57
N THR A 22 -7.22 -9.78 -21.73
CA THR A 22 -6.91 -8.42 -21.35
C THR A 22 -5.47 -8.52 -20.90
N LYS A 23 -4.59 -8.10 -21.80
CA LYS A 23 -3.16 -8.05 -21.58
C LYS A 23 -3.06 -7.30 -20.27
N LYS A 24 -2.72 -8.00 -19.18
CA LYS A 24 -2.41 -7.34 -17.91
C LYS A 24 -1.28 -6.40 -18.29
N ILE A 25 -1.62 -5.13 -18.50
CA ILE A 25 -0.66 -4.07 -18.52
C ILE A 25 -0.11 -4.18 -17.12
N ASN A 26 1.06 -4.81 -16.98
CA ASN A 26 1.91 -4.59 -15.84
C ASN A 26 2.15 -3.10 -15.88
N LYS A 27 1.27 -2.34 -15.20
CA LYS A 27 1.52 -0.95 -14.86
C LYS A 27 2.79 -1.03 -14.04
N GLY A 28 3.91 -0.77 -14.71
CA GLY A 28 5.19 -0.61 -14.06
C GLY A 28 4.99 0.34 -12.90
N HIS A 29 5.75 0.10 -11.84
CA HIS A 29 5.72 0.80 -10.57
C HIS A 29 5.76 2.32 -10.80
N GLU A 30 4.59 2.94 -10.97
CA GLU A 30 4.46 4.37 -11.11
C GLU A 30 4.60 4.95 -9.71
N GLY A 31 5.68 5.71 -9.53
CA GLY A 31 5.84 6.62 -8.43
C GLY A 31 4.64 7.50 -8.28
N GLY A 32 3.94 7.36 -7.17
CA GLY A 32 2.81 8.22 -6.88
C GLY A 32 2.85 8.67 -5.43
N GLU A 33 2.18 9.79 -5.19
CA GLU A 33 2.16 10.50 -3.92
C GLU A 33 1.83 9.60 -2.72
N SER A 34 2.45 9.93 -1.59
CA SER A 34 2.15 9.35 -0.27
C SER A 34 0.70 9.66 0.14
N TYR A 35 0.29 9.15 1.29
CA TYR A 35 -1.07 9.32 1.78
C TYR A 35 -1.23 10.72 2.37
N VAL A 36 -2.13 11.53 1.80
CA VAL A 36 -2.37 12.91 2.24
C VAL A 36 -2.87 13.01 3.69
N ASP A 37 -3.47 11.94 4.20
CA ASP A 37 -4.10 11.84 5.51
C ASP A 37 -3.30 10.96 6.49
N VAL A 38 -2.04 10.64 6.17
CA VAL A 38 -1.11 9.95 7.07
C VAL A 38 0.12 10.84 7.24
N PRO A 39 0.17 11.69 8.28
CA PRO A 39 1.28 12.59 8.49
C PRO A 39 2.54 11.80 8.87
N VAL A 40 3.71 12.35 8.55
CA VAL A 40 5.02 11.76 8.83
C VAL A 40 5.77 12.68 9.81
N PRO A 41 6.47 12.15 10.82
CA PRO A 41 7.27 12.99 11.72
C PRO A 41 8.32 13.81 10.95
N ALA A 42 8.57 15.04 11.39
CA ALA A 42 9.38 16.01 10.62
C ALA A 42 10.85 15.61 10.45
N ASN A 43 11.36 14.72 11.31
CA ASN A 43 12.73 14.19 11.24
C ASN A 43 12.85 12.97 10.31
N TYR A 44 11.86 12.73 9.45
CA TYR A 44 11.89 11.64 8.46
C TYR A 44 11.85 12.23 7.05
N GLU A 45 12.71 11.68 6.20
CA GLU A 45 12.74 11.99 4.77
C GLU A 45 12.54 10.72 3.94
N ASP A 46 12.15 10.88 2.67
CA ASP A 46 11.97 9.76 1.76
C ASP A 46 13.27 8.94 1.65
N TYR A 47 13.17 7.63 1.87
CA TYR A 47 14.35 6.76 1.82
C TYR A 47 14.60 6.17 0.44
N ASP A 48 13.57 5.60 -0.18
CA ASP A 48 13.68 4.80 -1.42
C ASP A 48 12.44 5.00 -2.32
N THR A 49 12.12 6.23 -2.74
CA THR A 49 10.96 6.52 -3.62
C THR A 49 11.13 5.84 -5.01
N PRO A 50 10.13 5.13 -5.60
CA PRO A 50 8.66 5.25 -5.47
C PRO A 50 8.00 4.00 -4.85
N PRO A 51 6.67 3.95 -4.54
CA PRO A 51 6.14 2.94 -3.64
C PRO A 51 6.54 1.56 -4.12
N PHE A 52 7.27 0.84 -3.27
CA PHE A 52 7.83 -0.48 -3.61
C PHE A 52 6.75 -1.37 -4.22
N LYS A 53 5.50 -1.15 -3.78
CA LYS A 53 4.28 -1.63 -4.41
C LYS A 53 3.15 -0.63 -4.17
N ARG A 54 2.41 -0.24 -5.22
CA ARG A 54 1.16 0.54 -5.14
C ARG A 54 0.12 -0.05 -6.08
N GLN A 55 -1.12 -0.08 -5.63
CA GLN A 55 -2.26 -0.45 -6.43
C GLN A 55 -3.43 0.47 -6.05
N ASP A 56 -4.00 1.14 -7.05
CA ASP A 56 -5.23 1.93 -6.90
C ASP A 56 -6.37 1.26 -7.67
N SER A 57 -7.60 1.48 -7.22
CA SER A 57 -8.80 1.10 -7.95
C SER A 57 -9.04 2.04 -9.14
N GLU A 58 -9.93 1.66 -10.06
CA GLU A 58 -10.35 2.53 -11.18
C GLU A 58 -10.99 3.84 -10.68
N GLY A 59 -11.53 3.85 -9.47
CA GLY A 59 -12.09 5.04 -8.79
C GLY A 59 -11.07 5.87 -8.02
N GLY A 60 -9.76 5.59 -8.12
CA GLY A 60 -8.70 6.35 -7.45
C GLY A 60 -8.50 6.03 -5.97
N ARG A 61 -9.25 5.06 -5.39
CA ARG A 61 -9.03 4.60 -4.01
C ARG A 61 -7.78 3.73 -3.94
N ARG A 62 -6.93 3.93 -2.92
CA ARG A 62 -5.78 3.08 -2.68
C ARG A 62 -6.23 1.67 -2.27
N ILE A 63 -5.94 0.67 -3.10
CA ILE A 63 -6.12 -0.75 -2.75
C ILE A 63 -4.95 -1.22 -1.90
N TYR A 64 -3.73 -0.77 -2.22
CA TYR A 64 -2.52 -1.12 -1.50
C TYR A 64 -1.43 -0.08 -1.75
N GLY A 65 -0.60 0.22 -0.76
CA GLY A 65 0.62 0.99 -0.96
C GLY A 65 1.63 0.77 0.17
N ARG A 66 2.92 0.99 -0.12
CA ARG A 66 3.98 0.93 0.89
C ARG A 66 5.03 2.00 0.62
N TYR A 67 5.30 2.83 1.62
CA TYR A 67 6.28 3.93 1.59
C TYR A 67 7.28 3.74 2.71
N ALA A 68 8.56 4.02 2.44
CA ALA A 68 9.62 3.97 3.44
C ALA A 68 10.30 5.33 3.57
N TYR A 69 10.55 5.71 4.81
CA TYR A 69 11.22 6.93 5.20
C TYR A 69 12.42 6.56 6.08
N LYS A 70 13.44 7.40 6.08
CA LYS A 70 14.60 7.27 6.96
C LYS A 70 14.65 8.45 7.92
N SER A 71 15.04 8.18 9.16
CA SER A 71 15.29 9.21 10.15
C SER A 71 16.54 10.01 9.80
N THR A 72 16.46 11.33 9.91
CA THR A 72 17.60 12.24 9.78
C THR A 72 18.42 12.35 11.06
N ASP A 73 17.86 11.89 12.18
CA ASP A 73 18.43 12.07 13.53
C ASP A 73 19.10 10.79 14.04
N GLY A 74 19.14 9.72 13.23
CA GLY A 74 19.74 8.44 13.56
C GLY A 74 18.71 7.42 14.05
N ILE A 75 18.98 6.76 15.18
CA ILE A 75 18.11 5.72 15.74
C ILE A 75 17.13 6.35 16.73
N ASP A 76 15.84 6.33 16.35
CA ASP A 76 14.74 6.83 17.17
C ASP A 76 14.28 5.81 18.22
N SER A 77 13.70 6.31 19.32
CA SER A 77 12.97 5.47 20.28
C SER A 77 11.67 4.97 19.66
N ALA A 78 11.48 3.65 19.68
CA ALA A 78 10.30 3.01 19.14
C ALA A 78 9.02 3.54 19.80
N ARG A 79 9.01 3.69 21.13
CA ARG A 79 7.89 4.22 21.91
C ARG A 79 7.57 5.68 21.62
N GLU A 80 8.57 6.53 21.38
CA GLU A 80 8.31 7.94 21.06
C GLU A 80 7.66 8.07 19.67
N VAL A 81 8.14 7.29 18.70
CA VAL A 81 7.55 7.24 17.36
C VAL A 81 6.12 6.71 17.40
N THR A 82 5.85 5.60 18.10
CA THR A 82 4.48 5.07 18.20
C THR A 82 3.53 6.05 18.91
N ALA A 83 3.98 6.68 20.00
CA ALA A 83 3.20 7.69 20.71
C ALA A 83 2.86 8.89 19.83
N TRP A 84 3.77 9.30 18.95
CA TRP A 84 3.51 10.37 17.98
C TRP A 84 2.38 10.00 17.02
N PHE A 85 2.38 8.79 16.46
CA PHE A 85 1.31 8.35 15.56
C PHE A 85 -0.03 8.22 16.28
N THR A 86 -0.06 7.61 17.46
CA THR A 86 -1.28 7.45 18.27
C THR A 86 -1.89 8.81 18.66
N LYS A 87 -1.07 9.86 18.77
CA LYS A 87 -1.53 11.23 19.04
C LYS A 87 -2.06 11.94 17.80
N ASN A 88 -1.41 11.83 16.65
CA ASN A 88 -1.69 12.67 15.48
C ASN A 88 -2.70 12.06 14.50
N LEU A 89 -2.68 10.74 14.29
CA LEU A 89 -3.54 10.07 13.33
C LEU A 89 -5.05 10.18 13.61
N PRO A 90 -5.52 10.19 14.88
CA PRO A 90 -6.94 10.39 15.16
C PRO A 90 -7.52 11.71 14.63
N ALA A 91 -6.69 12.75 14.47
CA ALA A 91 -7.13 14.03 13.90
C ALA A 91 -7.51 13.90 12.41
N GLU A 92 -6.94 12.92 11.71
CA GLU A 92 -7.21 12.58 10.32
C GLU A 92 -8.30 11.49 10.17
N GLY A 93 -8.93 11.09 11.28
CA GLY A 93 -10.01 10.10 11.30
C GLY A 93 -9.55 8.64 11.36
N TRP A 94 -8.29 8.38 11.70
CA TRP A 94 -7.77 7.04 11.92
C TRP A 94 -7.99 6.56 13.36
N GLU A 95 -8.54 5.36 13.49
CA GLU A 95 -8.82 4.71 14.76
C GLU A 95 -7.69 3.74 15.12
N PHE A 96 -7.04 3.97 16.26
CA PHE A 96 -6.02 3.05 16.80
C PHE A 96 -6.60 1.65 17.02
N GLN A 97 -5.85 0.62 16.59
CA GLN A 97 -6.24 -0.79 16.74
C GLN A 97 -5.33 -1.53 17.72
N THR A 98 -4.02 -1.54 17.45
CA THR A 98 -3.03 -2.26 18.26
C THR A 98 -1.63 -1.68 18.08
N GLU A 99 -0.77 -1.94 19.06
CA GLU A 99 0.66 -1.65 19.01
C GLU A 99 1.48 -2.84 19.53
N ASP A 100 2.65 -3.03 18.94
CA ASP A 100 3.70 -3.94 19.41
C ASP A 100 5.02 -3.16 19.39
N VAL A 101 5.74 -3.13 20.52
CA VAL A 101 6.95 -2.31 20.70
C VAL A 101 8.02 -3.15 21.38
N ASP A 102 9.16 -3.32 20.70
CA ASP A 102 10.36 -3.95 21.24
C ASP A 102 11.48 -2.89 21.30
N GLU A 103 11.52 -2.17 22.42
CA GLU A 103 12.54 -1.14 22.70
C GLU A 103 13.98 -1.69 22.62
N ASN A 104 14.19 -2.97 22.99
CA ASN A 104 15.53 -3.55 22.96
C ASN A 104 16.03 -3.73 21.52
N LYS A 105 15.12 -3.99 20.58
CA LYS A 105 15.44 -4.09 19.15
C LYS A 105 15.27 -2.76 18.41
N GLY A 106 14.69 -1.74 19.03
CA GLY A 106 14.33 -0.49 18.38
C GLY A 106 13.24 -0.67 17.31
N THR A 107 12.39 -1.69 17.46
CA THR A 107 11.35 -2.01 16.48
C THR A 107 9.97 -1.74 17.05
N ALA A 108 9.05 -1.30 16.19
CA ALA A 108 7.63 -1.18 16.53
C ALA A 108 6.72 -1.51 15.35
N THR A 109 5.49 -1.90 15.65
CA THR A 109 4.39 -1.95 14.69
C THR A 109 3.14 -1.36 15.32
N VAL A 110 2.51 -0.40 14.65
CA VAL A 110 1.23 0.20 15.07
C VAL A 110 0.22 0.04 13.95
N ARG A 111 -1.02 -0.32 14.30
CA ARG A 111 -2.11 -0.50 13.33
C ARG A 111 -3.25 0.46 13.61
N PHE A 112 -3.80 1.02 12.54
CA PHE A 112 -4.97 1.90 12.55
C PHE A 112 -6.01 1.47 11.50
N LYS A 113 -7.23 1.97 11.64
CA LYS A 113 -8.33 1.73 10.69
C LYS A 113 -9.09 3.02 10.39
N LYS A 114 -9.57 3.19 9.16
CA LYS A 114 -10.45 4.29 8.75
C LYS A 114 -11.48 3.77 7.74
N GLY A 115 -12.71 3.54 8.20
CA GLY A 115 -13.73 2.87 7.37
C GLY A 115 -13.29 1.45 6.98
N ASP A 116 -13.13 1.19 5.68
CA ASP A 116 -12.64 -0.10 5.17
C ASP A 116 -11.12 -0.14 4.99
N GLU A 117 -10.42 0.96 5.27
CA GLU A 117 -8.97 1.08 5.09
C GLU A 117 -8.23 0.68 6.36
N GLN A 118 -7.10 0.00 6.19
CA GLN A 118 -6.20 -0.42 7.26
C GLN A 118 -4.83 0.22 7.04
N LEU A 119 -4.22 0.71 8.11
CA LEU A 119 -2.90 1.31 8.08
C LEU A 119 -1.99 0.53 9.03
N LYS A 120 -0.82 0.12 8.53
CA LYS A 120 0.26 -0.48 9.30
C LYS A 120 1.46 0.46 9.26
N ILE A 121 1.99 0.78 10.42
CA ILE A 121 3.18 1.61 10.58
C ILE A 121 4.24 0.75 11.25
N GLU A 122 5.37 0.55 10.60
CA GLU A 122 6.48 -0.24 11.12
C GLU A 122 7.72 0.64 11.31
N LEU A 123 8.38 0.49 12.43
CA LEU A 123 9.69 1.08 12.70
C LEU A 123 10.70 -0.04 12.86
N SER A 124 11.86 0.10 12.23
CA SER A 124 13.00 -0.80 12.45
C SER A 124 14.31 -0.07 12.23
N PRO A 125 15.40 -0.42 12.94
CA PRO A 125 16.74 0.04 12.55
C PRO A 125 17.07 -0.43 11.13
N ASP A 126 17.79 0.38 10.35
CA ASP A 126 18.34 -0.06 9.08
C ASP A 126 19.35 -1.21 9.31
N GLU A 127 19.17 -2.31 8.57
CA GLU A 127 19.98 -3.54 8.70
C GLU A 127 21.25 -3.50 7.83
N ARG A 128 21.61 -2.35 7.22
CA ARG A 128 22.76 -2.28 6.30
C ARG A 128 24.08 -2.59 7.00
N VAL A 129 25.00 -3.09 6.15
CA VAL A 129 26.30 -3.69 6.49
C VAL A 129 27.15 -2.79 7.40
N SER A 130 27.90 -3.44 8.30
CA SER A 130 28.91 -2.85 9.18
C SER A 130 29.71 -1.74 8.49
N GLY A 131 29.65 -0.52 9.04
CA GLY A 131 30.35 0.67 8.54
C GLY A 131 29.45 1.78 7.97
N SER A 132 28.13 1.57 7.88
CA SER A 132 27.16 2.63 7.57
C SER A 132 26.63 3.32 8.83
N GLU A 133 26.25 4.59 8.73
CA GLU A 133 25.51 5.27 9.80
C GLU A 133 24.16 4.59 9.99
N ARG A 134 23.86 4.18 11.22
CA ARG A 134 22.59 3.51 11.56
C ARG A 134 21.51 4.58 11.75
N PHE A 135 20.38 4.37 11.09
CA PHE A 135 19.18 5.19 11.25
C PHE A 135 17.94 4.32 11.34
N SER A 136 16.86 4.89 11.86
CA SER A 136 15.55 4.25 11.86
C SER A 136 14.92 4.34 10.48
N VAL A 137 14.33 3.22 10.04
CA VAL A 137 13.47 3.13 8.86
C VAL A 137 12.03 3.05 9.33
N LEU A 138 11.21 3.98 8.86
CA LEU A 138 9.77 4.02 9.09
C LEU A 138 9.06 3.60 7.81
N VAL A 139 8.26 2.54 7.90
CA VAL A 139 7.45 2.04 6.80
C VAL A 139 5.99 2.33 7.10
N ILE A 140 5.31 2.95 6.13
CA ILE A 140 3.87 3.19 6.17
C ILE A 140 3.23 2.38 5.06
N GLU A 141 2.37 1.45 5.45
CA GLU A 141 1.71 0.49 4.57
C GLU A 141 0.19 0.58 4.69
N MET A 142 -0.48 0.77 3.56
CA MET A 142 -1.94 0.86 3.45
C MET A 142 -2.50 -0.45 2.92
N ASN A 143 -3.52 -0.98 3.59
CA ASN A 143 -4.23 -2.21 3.25
C ASN A 143 -3.26 -3.38 3.02
N PRO A 144 -2.44 -3.75 4.02
CA PRO A 144 -1.50 -4.86 3.90
C PRO A 144 -2.23 -6.15 3.50
N GLN A 145 -1.65 -6.91 2.57
CA GLN A 145 -2.29 -8.13 2.05
C GLN A 145 -2.20 -9.32 3.02
N TYR A 146 -1.20 -9.27 3.90
CA TYR A 146 -0.87 -10.31 4.87
C TYR A 146 -0.41 -9.64 6.16
N ASP A 147 -0.65 -10.30 7.28
CA ASP A 147 -0.11 -9.92 8.60
C ASP A 147 0.99 -10.89 9.02
#